data_AF-A0A223MAM8-F1
#
_entry.id   AF-A0A223MAM8-F1
#
_cell.length_a   1.000
_cell.length_b   1.000
_cell.length_c   1.000
_cell.angle_alpha   90.00
_cell.angle_beta   90.00
_cell.angle_gamma   90.00
#
_symmetry.space_group_name_H-M   'P 1'
#
loop_
_entity.id
_entity.type
_entity.pdbx_description
1 polymer ?
#
loop_
_entity_poly.entity_id
_entity_poly.type
_entity_poly.pdbx_seq_one_letter_code
_entity_poly.pdbx_strand_id
1 'polypeptide(L)'
;MPLDPYLGWTSANNFLQKGFGAANDFLTLISFTFIFAFIINILMVLAKRFTNTNSIMITGHVMLQQSSIVTALLYVILFRTFPLLDDGAISTGSQVGLVLISGLFLGIYWATASGATLKITNLVTQNAGFAVGHQQMLSLFTSYKIGRFFGKKEQSAENRKLPSSLKIFEDNILPKQLSF
;
A
#
# COMPACT_ATOMS: atom_id res chain seq x y z
N MET A 1 -3.94 -17.09 -11.69
CA MET A 1 -2.68 -16.30 -11.67
C MET A 1 -2.26 -16.17 -10.21
N PRO A 2 -0.98 -16.39 -9.85
CA PRO A 2 -0.52 -16.18 -8.48
C PRO A 2 -0.67 -14.68 -8.14
N LEU A 3 -1.34 -14.37 -7.03
CA LEU A 3 -1.52 -13.00 -6.55
C LEU A 3 -0.27 -12.54 -5.79
N ASP A 4 0.86 -12.44 -6.50
CA ASP A 4 2.16 -12.03 -5.94
C ASP A 4 2.42 -10.54 -6.23
N PRO A 5 2.75 -9.71 -5.20
CA PRO A 5 3.16 -8.32 -5.39
C PRO A 5 4.30 -8.12 -6.40
N TYR A 6 5.27 -9.04 -6.47
CA TYR A 6 6.37 -8.94 -7.42
C TYR A 6 5.92 -9.23 -8.85
N LEU A 7 4.97 -10.15 -9.05
CA LEU A 7 4.34 -10.38 -10.35
C LEU A 7 3.51 -9.15 -10.76
N GLY A 8 2.79 -8.54 -9.82
CA GLY A 8 2.07 -7.29 -10.06
C GLY A 8 3.00 -6.16 -10.50
N TRP A 9 4.12 -5.98 -9.80
CA TRP A 9 5.15 -4.99 -10.14
C TRP A 9 5.80 -5.25 -11.50
N THR A 10 6.18 -6.50 -11.76
CA THR A 10 6.80 -6.91 -13.04
C THR A 10 5.81 -6.78 -14.20
N SER A 11 4.55 -7.14 -13.99
CA SER A 11 3.49 -7.00 -14.99
C SER A 11 3.21 -5.53 -15.30
N ALA A 12 3.15 -4.67 -14.28
CA ALA A 12 3.03 -3.22 -14.48
C ALA A 12 4.22 -2.70 -15.30
N ASN A 13 5.46 -2.99 -14.88
CA ASN A 13 6.65 -2.55 -15.61
C ASN A 13 6.67 -3.07 -17.06
N ASN A 14 6.31 -4.34 -17.29
CA ASN A 14 6.29 -4.93 -18.64
C ASN A 14 5.16 -4.36 -19.52
N PHE A 15 3.96 -4.16 -18.97
CA PHE A 15 2.86 -3.50 -19.67
C PHE A 15 3.26 -2.09 -20.10
N LEU A 16 3.98 -1.37 -19.23
CA LEU A 16 4.36 0.01 -19.46
C LEU A 16 5.55 0.12 -20.42
N GLN A 17 6.53 -0.77 -20.33
CA GLN A 17 7.63 -0.84 -21.30
C GLN A 17 7.15 -1.22 -22.71
N LYS A 18 6.21 -2.16 -22.83
CA LYS A 18 5.68 -2.60 -24.13
C LYS A 18 4.62 -1.65 -24.72
N GLY A 19 3.86 -0.96 -23.86
CA GLY A 19 2.78 -0.06 -24.27
C GLY A 19 3.23 1.36 -24.65
N PHE A 20 4.37 1.82 -24.12
CA PHE A 20 4.79 3.24 -24.22
C PHE A 20 6.12 3.50 -24.93
N GLY A 21 6.82 2.44 -25.35
CA GLY A 21 8.12 2.55 -26.02
C GLY A 21 9.18 3.31 -25.20
N ALA A 22 10.34 3.55 -25.80
CA ALA A 22 11.44 4.31 -25.18
C ALA A 22 11.17 5.83 -25.03
N ALA A 23 9.99 6.31 -25.46
CA ALA A 23 9.68 7.75 -25.55
C ALA A 23 9.25 8.38 -24.21
N ASN A 24 8.73 7.58 -23.28
CA ASN A 24 8.33 8.05 -21.94
C ASN A 24 9.18 7.30 -20.92
N ASP A 25 10.11 7.99 -20.26
CA ASP A 25 10.91 7.39 -19.20
C ASP A 25 10.01 7.07 -17.99
N PHE A 26 9.40 5.89 -18.03
CA PHE A 26 8.38 5.49 -17.07
C PHE A 26 8.96 5.35 -15.65
N LEU A 27 10.22 4.94 -15.54
CA LEU A 27 10.93 4.94 -14.26
C LEU A 27 11.03 6.35 -13.68
N THR A 28 11.23 7.35 -14.53
CA THR A 28 11.19 8.75 -14.14
C THR A 28 9.81 9.18 -13.65
N LEU A 29 8.71 8.79 -14.33
CA LEU A 29 7.35 9.08 -13.86
C LEU A 29 7.01 8.45 -12.51
N ILE A 30 7.42 7.19 -12.29
CA ILE A 30 7.25 6.52 -10.99
C ILE A 30 8.03 7.26 -9.91
N SER A 31 9.27 7.64 -10.20
CA SER A 31 10.15 8.31 -9.23
C SER A 31 9.60 9.67 -8.84
N PHE A 32 9.12 10.46 -9.81
CA PHE A 32 8.45 11.73 -9.51
C PHE A 32 7.16 11.54 -8.73
N THR A 33 6.35 10.53 -9.06
CA THR A 33 5.13 10.20 -8.31
C THR A 33 5.46 9.83 -6.87
N PHE A 34 6.48 9.00 -6.66
CA PHE A 34 6.97 8.62 -5.34
C PHE A 34 7.39 9.83 -4.52
N ILE A 35 8.23 10.71 -5.08
CA ILE A 35 8.74 11.90 -4.39
C ILE A 35 7.57 12.82 -4.04
N PHE A 36 6.69 13.07 -5.00
CA PHE A 36 5.53 13.95 -4.79
C PHE A 36 4.57 13.36 -3.74
N ALA A 37 4.28 12.07 -3.78
CA ALA A 37 3.47 11.39 -2.77
C ALA A 37 4.07 11.49 -1.37
N PHE A 38 5.39 11.35 -1.26
CA PHE A 38 6.08 11.48 0.02
C PHE A 38 6.01 12.91 0.57
N ILE A 39 6.17 13.92 -0.28
CA ILE A 39 5.96 15.33 0.09
C ILE A 39 4.53 15.54 0.60
N ILE A 40 3.52 15.02 -0.11
CA ILE A 40 2.12 15.11 0.33
C ILE A 40 1.92 14.42 1.68
N ASN A 41 2.51 13.25 1.90
CA ASN A 41 2.42 12.57 3.20
C ASN A 41 3.02 13.42 4.33
N ILE A 42 4.17 14.06 4.11
CA ILE A 42 4.78 15.00 5.08
C ILE A 42 3.86 16.20 5.32
N LEU A 43 3.32 16.82 4.26
CA LEU A 43 2.41 17.96 4.37
C LEU A 43 1.14 17.60 5.16
N MET A 44 0.59 16.42 4.94
CA MET A 44 -0.55 15.91 5.69
C MET A 44 -0.23 15.79 7.18
N VAL A 45 0.97 15.31 7.54
CA VAL A 45 1.41 15.21 8.94
C VAL A 45 1.74 16.57 9.55
N LEU A 46 2.31 17.49 8.78
CA LEU A 46 2.54 18.87 9.22
C LEU A 46 1.20 19.57 9.51
N ALA A 47 0.20 19.33 8.65
CA ALA A 47 -1.17 19.79 8.80
C ALA A 47 -2.01 18.91 9.75
N LYS A 48 -1.40 18.10 10.64
CA LYS A 48 -2.10 17.17 11.55
C LYS A 48 -3.25 17.79 12.35
N ARG A 49 -3.20 19.09 12.63
CA ARG A 49 -4.29 19.81 13.31
C ARG A 49 -5.61 19.78 12.51
N PHE A 50 -5.51 19.76 11.18
CA PHE A 50 -6.66 19.71 10.26
C PHE A 50 -6.92 18.30 9.73
N THR A 51 -5.86 17.55 9.41
CA THR A 51 -5.94 16.23 8.77
C THR A 51 -6.11 15.07 9.77
N ASN A 52 -5.73 15.28 11.03
CA ASN A 52 -5.65 14.25 12.07
C ASN A 52 -4.77 13.03 11.71
N THR A 53 -3.79 13.21 10.82
CA THR A 53 -2.84 12.16 10.43
C THR A 53 -1.50 12.38 11.12
N ASN A 54 -0.97 11.34 11.80
CA ASN A 54 0.28 11.41 12.57
C ASN A 54 1.33 10.37 12.12
N SER A 55 1.22 9.86 10.89
CA SER A 55 2.10 8.78 10.40
C SER A 55 2.73 9.12 9.05
N ILE A 56 4.03 8.83 8.96
CA ILE A 56 4.85 8.98 7.76
C ILE A 56 5.26 7.57 7.30
N MET A 57 4.98 7.27 6.03
CA MET A 57 5.37 6.03 5.39
C MET A 57 6.86 6.05 5.06
N ILE A 58 7.61 5.04 5.52
CA ILE A 58 9.08 4.96 5.34
C ILE A 58 9.56 3.65 4.71
N THR A 59 8.66 2.75 4.33
CA THR A 59 9.03 1.46 3.72
C THR A 59 9.26 1.62 2.22
N GLY A 60 10.48 2.02 1.85
CA GLY A 60 10.83 2.43 0.48
C GLY A 60 10.45 1.44 -0.63
N HIS A 61 10.69 0.14 -0.45
CA HIS A 61 10.36 -0.85 -1.48
C HIS A 61 8.84 -0.94 -1.73
N VAL A 62 8.02 -0.88 -0.68
CA VAL A 62 6.54 -0.86 -0.80
C VAL A 62 6.07 0.44 -1.43
N MET A 63 6.66 1.56 -1.03
CA MET A 63 6.32 2.87 -1.57
C MET A 63 6.61 2.93 -3.08
N LEU A 64 7.73 2.38 -3.55
CA LEU A 64 8.06 2.27 -4.97
C LEU A 64 7.10 1.32 -5.71
N GLN A 65 6.77 0.17 -5.13
CA GLN A 65 5.79 -0.77 -5.70
C GLN A 65 4.40 -0.13 -5.84
N GLN A 66 3.91 0.53 -4.80
CA GLN A 66 2.62 1.22 -4.81
C GLN A 66 2.62 2.40 -5.79
N SER A 67 3.72 3.15 -5.88
CA SER A 67 3.90 4.23 -6.87
C SER A 67 3.82 3.70 -8.29
N SER A 68 4.52 2.59 -8.59
CA SER A 68 4.45 1.94 -9.91
C SER A 68 3.03 1.51 -10.27
N ILE A 69 2.38 0.74 -9.38
CA ILE A 69 1.04 0.19 -9.64
C ILE A 69 0.00 1.30 -9.78
N VAL A 70 -0.01 2.31 -8.91
CA VAL A 70 -1.00 3.39 -8.98
C VAL A 70 -0.79 4.28 -10.19
N THR A 71 0.46 4.64 -10.52
CA THR A 71 0.77 5.43 -11.71
C THR A 71 0.32 4.70 -12.97
N ALA A 72 0.60 3.38 -13.05
CA ALA A 72 0.16 2.53 -14.15
C ALA A 72 -1.37 2.47 -14.25
N LEU A 73 -2.04 2.26 -13.12
CA LEU A 73 -3.50 2.12 -13.07
C LEU A 73 -4.19 3.43 -13.46
N LEU A 74 -3.78 4.56 -12.89
CA LEU A 74 -4.35 5.86 -13.21
C LEU A 74 -4.01 6.28 -14.64
N TYR A 75 -2.86 5.90 -15.16
CA TYR A 75 -2.56 6.05 -16.58
C TYR A 75 -3.63 5.37 -17.42
N VAL A 76 -3.90 4.08 -17.18
CA VAL A 76 -4.88 3.31 -17.95
C VAL A 76 -6.27 3.89 -17.78
N ILE A 77 -6.67 4.29 -16.57
CA ILE A 77 -8.01 4.84 -16.33
C ILE A 77 -8.19 6.20 -17.03
N LEU A 78 -7.20 7.09 -16.97
CA LEU A 78 -7.32 8.47 -17.44
C LEU A 78 -7.04 8.61 -18.96
N PHE A 79 -6.15 7.79 -19.51
CA PHE A 79 -5.65 7.96 -20.88
C PHE A 79 -6.01 6.82 -21.84
N ARG A 80 -6.82 5.84 -21.42
CA ARG A 80 -7.30 4.76 -22.32
C ARG A 80 -8.01 5.27 -23.58
N THR A 81 -8.68 6.40 -23.50
CA THR A 81 -9.47 6.98 -24.61
C THR A 81 -8.76 8.17 -25.27
N PHE A 82 -7.58 8.57 -24.77
CA PHE A 82 -6.83 9.68 -25.35
C PHE A 82 -6.04 9.21 -26.56
N PRO A 83 -6.02 9.99 -27.66
CA PRO A 83 -5.11 9.71 -28.77
C PRO A 83 -3.68 9.83 -28.24
N LEU A 84 -2.94 8.72 -28.34
CA LEU A 84 -1.50 8.73 -28.12
C LEU A 84 -0.85 9.58 -29.22
N LEU A 85 0.25 10.25 -28.90
CA LEU A 85 1.11 10.92 -29.89
C LEU A 85 1.60 9.91 -30.93
N ASP A 86 2.15 10.39 -32.05
CA ASP A 86 2.57 9.55 -33.18
C ASP A 86 3.59 8.45 -32.82
N ASP A 87 4.25 8.59 -31.67
CA ASP A 87 5.20 7.65 -31.06
C ASP A 87 4.61 6.77 -29.93
N GLY A 88 3.30 6.87 -29.66
CA GLY A 88 2.63 6.20 -28.56
C GLY A 88 2.71 6.95 -27.22
N ALA A 89 3.27 8.17 -27.19
CA ALA A 89 3.47 8.93 -25.95
C ALA A 89 2.26 9.79 -25.55
N ILE A 90 2.20 10.13 -24.26
CA ILE A 90 1.30 11.19 -23.77
C ILE A 90 2.05 12.51 -23.69
N SER A 91 1.36 13.63 -23.97
CA SER A 91 1.96 14.96 -23.90
C SER A 91 2.63 15.22 -22.54
N THR A 92 3.69 16.04 -22.51
CA THR A 92 4.40 16.38 -21.27
C THR A 92 3.45 16.96 -20.20
N GLY A 93 2.46 17.77 -20.61
CA GLY A 93 1.44 18.29 -19.69
C GLY A 93 0.60 17.17 -19.06
N SER A 94 0.22 16.16 -19.85
CA SER A 94 -0.50 14.98 -19.37
C SER A 94 0.35 14.13 -18.43
N GLN A 95 1.66 14.01 -18.67
CA GLN A 95 2.58 13.29 -17.79
C GLN A 95 2.69 13.97 -16.43
N VAL A 96 2.84 15.30 -16.41
CA VAL A 96 2.86 16.08 -15.16
C VAL A 96 1.54 15.92 -14.42
N GLY A 97 0.40 16.02 -15.13
CA GLY A 97 -0.92 15.81 -14.55
C GLY A 97 -1.07 14.43 -13.91
N LEU A 98 -0.60 13.38 -14.60
CA LEU A 98 -0.60 12.01 -14.08
C LEU A 98 0.19 11.88 -12.78
N VAL A 99 1.42 12.42 -12.74
CA VAL A 99 2.29 12.39 -11.56
C VAL A 99 1.62 13.10 -10.38
N LEU A 100 1.04 14.27 -10.62
CA LEU A 100 0.38 15.06 -9.57
C LEU A 100 -0.84 14.34 -9.00
N ILE A 101 -1.73 13.81 -9.87
CA ILE A 101 -2.93 13.10 -9.42
C ILE A 101 -2.56 11.81 -8.69
N SER A 102 -1.61 11.03 -9.26
CA SER A 102 -1.16 9.77 -8.66
C SER A 102 -0.49 9.98 -7.32
N GLY A 103 0.40 10.98 -7.24
CA GLY A 103 1.14 11.26 -6.01
C GLY A 103 0.25 11.89 -4.94
N LEU A 104 -0.71 12.75 -5.30
CA LEU A 104 -1.70 13.27 -4.36
C LEU A 104 -2.54 12.13 -3.75
N PHE A 105 -3.04 11.23 -4.59
CA PHE A 105 -3.80 10.07 -4.14
C PHE A 105 -2.98 9.19 -3.20
N LEU A 106 -1.75 8.83 -3.60
CA LEU A 106 -0.87 8.00 -2.78
C LEU A 106 -0.46 8.65 -1.47
N GLY A 107 -0.09 9.94 -1.48
CA GLY A 107 0.31 10.65 -0.28
C GLY A 107 -0.81 10.75 0.76
N ILE A 108 -2.05 10.99 0.31
CA ILE A 108 -3.24 10.94 1.17
C ILE A 108 -3.47 9.52 1.69
N TYR A 109 -3.38 8.51 0.82
CA TYR A 109 -3.53 7.11 1.21
C TYR A 109 -2.50 6.72 2.27
N TRP A 110 -1.22 7.04 2.07
CA TRP A 110 -0.16 6.76 3.02
C TRP A 110 -0.41 7.44 4.35
N ALA A 111 -0.76 8.74 4.37
CA ALA A 111 -1.02 9.46 5.61
C ALA A 111 -2.23 8.90 6.39
N THR A 112 -3.34 8.64 5.70
CA THR A 112 -4.60 8.25 6.32
C THR A 112 -4.66 6.77 6.69
N ALA A 113 -4.24 5.88 5.77
CA ALA A 113 -4.32 4.45 5.98
C ALA A 113 -3.31 3.98 7.03
N SER A 114 -2.07 4.47 6.99
CA SER A 114 -1.07 4.15 8.04
C SER A 114 -1.51 4.71 9.39
N GLY A 115 -1.98 5.96 9.44
CA GLY A 115 -2.51 6.58 10.66
C GLY A 115 -3.66 5.78 11.29
N ALA A 116 -4.55 5.22 10.47
CA ALA A 116 -5.66 4.37 10.95
C ALA A 116 -5.19 3.08 11.62
N THR A 117 -3.99 2.58 11.30
CA THR A 117 -3.41 1.39 11.96
C THR A 117 -2.86 1.67 13.34
N LEU A 118 -2.60 2.94 13.71
CA LEU A 118 -1.91 3.30 14.96
C LEU A 118 -2.67 2.83 16.21
N LYS A 119 -4.02 2.88 16.18
CA LYS A 119 -4.83 2.34 17.27
C LYS A 119 -4.73 0.82 17.36
N ILE A 120 -4.64 0.15 16.21
CA ILE A 120 -4.59 -1.31 16.11
C ILE A 120 -3.24 -1.80 16.60
N THR A 121 -2.15 -1.20 16.11
CA THR A 121 -0.78 -1.52 16.52
C THR A 121 -0.61 -1.31 18.01
N ASN A 122 -1.02 -0.16 18.56
CA ASN A 122 -0.93 0.08 20.00
C ASN A 122 -1.67 -0.94 20.86
N LEU A 123 -2.80 -1.51 20.37
CA LEU A 123 -3.51 -2.56 21.09
C LEU A 123 -2.75 -3.89 21.12
N VAL A 124 -2.06 -4.25 20.02
CA VAL A 124 -1.34 -5.53 19.91
C VAL A 124 0.10 -5.46 20.39
N THR A 125 0.72 -4.27 20.37
CA THR A 125 2.12 -4.06 20.77
C THR A 125 2.27 -3.37 22.12
N GLN A 126 1.19 -3.27 22.90
CA GLN A 126 1.20 -2.63 24.23
C GLN A 126 1.69 -1.17 24.19
N ASN A 127 1.13 -0.39 23.26
CA ASN A 127 1.43 1.04 23.04
C ASN A 127 2.87 1.34 22.61
N ALA A 128 3.45 0.53 21.72
CA ALA A 128 4.80 0.77 21.19
C ALA A 128 4.94 2.05 20.31
N GLY A 129 3.84 2.73 19.98
CA GLY A 129 3.89 4.08 19.40
C GLY A 129 4.21 4.17 17.90
N PHE A 130 4.10 3.07 17.16
CA PHE A 130 4.31 3.04 15.71
C PHE A 130 3.05 2.60 14.94
N ALA A 131 2.97 2.99 13.67
CA ALA A 131 1.93 2.56 12.74
C ALA A 131 2.48 1.56 11.71
N VAL A 132 1.62 0.73 11.13
CA VAL A 132 2.00 -0.16 10.02
C VAL A 132 1.87 0.63 8.72
N GLY A 133 3.00 0.80 8.04
CA GLY A 133 3.07 1.28 6.66
C GLY A 133 3.32 0.12 5.71
N HIS A 134 2.27 -0.47 5.14
CA HIS A 134 2.43 -1.60 4.20
C HIS A 134 1.25 -1.75 3.23
N GLN A 135 1.20 -2.84 2.48
CA GLN A 135 0.15 -3.14 1.50
C GLN A 135 -1.23 -3.36 2.14
N GLN A 136 -1.30 -3.96 3.33
CA GLN A 136 -2.55 -4.39 3.99
C GLN A 136 -3.18 -3.36 4.96
N MET A 137 -2.78 -2.09 4.93
CA MET A 137 -3.24 -1.07 5.91
C MET A 137 -4.77 -0.96 5.99
N LEU A 138 -5.43 -0.86 4.83
CA LEU A 138 -6.90 -0.76 4.74
C LEU A 138 -7.58 -2.05 5.23
N SER A 139 -7.01 -3.21 4.89
CA SER A 139 -7.50 -4.51 5.33
C SER A 139 -7.40 -4.66 6.85
N LEU A 140 -6.28 -4.26 7.46
CA LEU A 140 -6.12 -4.25 8.92
C LEU A 140 -7.19 -3.38 9.59
N PHE A 141 -7.41 -2.18 9.07
CA PHE A 141 -8.44 -1.28 9.60
C PHE A 141 -9.85 -1.87 9.49
N THR A 142 -10.17 -2.45 8.34
CA THR A 142 -11.47 -3.05 8.07
C THR A 142 -11.70 -4.28 8.94
N SER A 143 -10.73 -5.18 9.03
CA SER A 143 -10.76 -6.36 9.88
C SER A 143 -10.88 -5.98 11.36
N TYR A 144 -10.20 -4.94 11.82
CA TYR A 144 -10.36 -4.45 13.19
C TYR A 144 -11.77 -3.92 13.47
N LYS A 145 -12.38 -3.20 12.51
CA LYS A 145 -13.75 -2.70 12.67
C LYS A 145 -14.78 -3.82 12.67
N ILE A 146 -14.67 -4.75 11.73
CA ILE A 146 -15.66 -5.81 11.49
C ILE A 146 -15.47 -7.00 12.43
N GLY A 147 -14.25 -7.30 12.86
CA GLY A 147 -13.92 -8.45 13.70
C GLY A 147 -14.68 -8.48 15.03
N ARG A 148 -15.13 -7.32 15.53
CA ARG A 148 -15.99 -7.21 16.73
C ARG A 148 -17.32 -7.99 16.62
N PHE A 149 -17.78 -8.27 15.40
CA PHE A 149 -19.04 -8.99 15.15
C PHE A 149 -18.84 -10.51 15.05
N PHE A 150 -17.61 -10.99 14.88
CA PHE A 150 -17.30 -12.39 14.59
C PHE A 150 -16.66 -13.14 15.76
N GLY A 151 -16.40 -12.47 16.89
CA GLY A 151 -15.83 -13.13 18.06
C GLY A 151 -15.62 -12.17 19.22
N LYS A 152 -15.23 -12.73 20.37
CA LYS A 152 -14.84 -11.95 21.55
C LYS A 152 -13.33 -11.91 21.70
N LYS A 153 -12.80 -10.86 22.34
CA LYS A 153 -11.34 -10.67 22.50
C LYS A 153 -10.69 -11.81 23.27
N GLU A 154 -11.43 -12.45 24.17
CA GLU A 154 -10.98 -13.54 25.02
C GLU A 154 -10.74 -14.83 24.22
N GLN A 155 -11.27 -14.93 22.98
CA GLN A 155 -11.09 -16.08 22.10
C GLN A 155 -9.86 -15.95 21.19
N SER A 156 -8.91 -15.07 21.54
CA SER A 156 -7.66 -14.87 20.80
C SER A 156 -6.90 -16.19 20.61
N ALA A 157 -6.39 -16.41 19.40
CA ALA A 157 -5.56 -17.58 19.09
C ALA A 157 -4.31 -17.64 19.99
N GLU A 158 -3.77 -16.49 20.41
CA GLU A 158 -2.60 -16.40 21.29
C GLU A 158 -2.83 -16.97 22.69
N ASN A 159 -4.09 -17.01 23.15
CA ASN A 159 -4.45 -17.45 24.50
C ASN A 159 -5.29 -18.73 24.49
N ARG A 160 -5.46 -19.38 23.33
CA ARG A 160 -6.25 -20.61 23.23
C ARG A 160 -5.43 -21.80 23.75
N LYS A 161 -5.96 -22.44 24.79
CA LYS A 161 -5.48 -23.75 25.25
C LYS A 161 -6.08 -24.83 24.37
N LEU A 162 -5.23 -25.55 23.64
CA LEU A 162 -5.60 -26.62 22.74
C LEU A 162 -5.58 -27.97 23.47
N PRO A 163 -6.43 -28.94 23.05
CA PRO A 163 -6.40 -30.29 23.59
C PRO A 163 -5.05 -30.99 23.30
N SER A 164 -4.71 -32.02 24.07
CA SER A 164 -3.35 -32.60 24.08
C SER A 164 -2.82 -33.09 22.73
N SER A 165 -3.69 -33.41 21.78
CA SER A 165 -3.33 -33.79 20.40
C SER A 165 -2.94 -32.61 19.50
N LEU A 166 -3.34 -31.39 19.86
CA LEU A 166 -3.10 -30.15 19.10
C LEU A 166 -2.16 -29.18 19.83
N LYS A 167 -1.61 -29.58 20.99
CA LYS A 167 -0.64 -28.77 21.76
C LYS A 167 0.61 -28.37 20.98
N ILE A 168 0.98 -29.15 19.96
CA ILE A 168 2.07 -28.80 19.04
C ILE A 168 1.85 -27.45 18.34
N PHE A 169 0.59 -27.00 18.22
CA PHE A 169 0.22 -25.72 17.62
C PHE A 169 0.23 -24.55 18.62
N GLU A 170 0.53 -24.79 19.89
CA GLU A 170 0.75 -23.73 20.89
C GLU A 170 2.18 -23.17 20.85
N ASP A 171 3.13 -23.94 20.30
CA ASP A 171 4.48 -23.45 20.00
C ASP A 171 4.40 -22.49 18.80
N ASN A 172 5.15 -21.39 18.75
CA ASN A 172 5.10 -20.45 17.62
C ASN A 172 5.91 -20.92 16.39
N ILE A 173 6.69 -22.00 16.53
CA ILE A 173 7.63 -22.51 15.52
C ILE A 173 6.99 -23.64 14.69
N LEU A 174 6.35 -24.60 15.35
CA LEU A 174 5.79 -25.80 14.72
C LEU A 174 4.51 -25.58 13.87
N PRO A 175 3.53 -24.74 14.25
CA PRO A 175 2.40 -24.38 13.40
C PRO A 175 2.85 -23.80 12.07
N LYS A 176 3.89 -22.96 12.08
CA LYS A 176 4.40 -22.31 10.86
C LYS A 176 4.99 -23.31 9.88
N GLN A 177 5.44 -24.48 10.36
CA GLN A 177 5.97 -25.57 9.53
C GLN A 177 4.91 -26.60 9.13
N LEU A 178 3.80 -26.69 9.87
CA LEU A 178 2.73 -27.68 9.63
C LEU A 178 1.51 -27.10 8.90
N SER A 179 1.38 -25.77 8.83
CA SER A 179 0.24 -25.08 8.20
C SER A 179 0.48 -24.77 6.72
N PHE A 180 1.04 -25.74 5.97
CA PHE A 180 1.16 -25.67 4.51
C PHE A 180 -0.14 -26.10 3.81
#